data_AF-A0A1G9JLQ8-F1
#
_entry.id   AF-A0A1G9JLQ8-F1
#
_cell.length_a   1.000
_cell.length_b   1.000
_cell.length_c   1.000
_cell.angle_alpha   90.00
_cell.angle_beta   90.00
_cell.angle_gamma   90.00
#
_symmetry.space_group_name_H-M   'P 1'
#
loop_
_entity.id
_entity.type
_entity.pdbx_description
1 polymer ?
#
loop_
_entity_poly.entity_id
_entity_poly.type
_entity_poly.pdbx_seq_one_letter_code
_entity_poly.pdbx_strand_id
1 'polypeptide(L)'
;MTAYLFLISVLAVWRVTHLIQAEDGPFDIIYKLRKLAGESFFGSLMDCFFCLSIWVALPVGIYFGNDWMEKVLLTLSFSAAAIFLEQIIMKKN
;
A
#
# COMPACT_ATOMS: atom_id res chain seq x y z
N MET A 1 1.22 14.06 -14.86
CA MET A 1 2.11 12.93 -14.50
C MET A 1 2.38 12.06 -15.71
N THR A 2 3.60 11.56 -15.92
CA THR A 2 3.91 10.63 -17.03
C THR A 2 3.49 9.19 -16.68
N ALA A 3 3.14 8.39 -17.69
CA ALA A 3 2.75 6.99 -17.48
C ALA A 3 3.82 6.14 -16.77
N TYR A 4 5.10 6.46 -17.01
CA TYR A 4 6.24 5.84 -16.35
C TYR A 4 6.21 6.04 -14.82
N LEU A 5 6.02 7.27 -14.35
CA LEU A 5 5.96 7.57 -12.92
C LEU A 5 4.72 6.99 -12.27
N PHE A 6 3.60 6.95 -12.99
CA PHE A 6 2.38 6.28 -12.52
C PHE A 6 2.64 4.80 -12.25
N LEU A 7 3.22 4.07 -13.20
CA LEU A 7 3.52 2.64 -13.06
C LEU A 7 4.48 2.36 -11.91
N ILE A 8 5.57 3.11 -11.79
CA ILE A 8 6.52 2.96 -10.68
C ILE A 8 5.85 3.21 -9.34
N SER A 9 5.00 4.23 -9.26
CA SER A 9 4.27 4.56 -8.03
C SER A 9 3.33 3.42 -7.63
N VAL A 10 2.56 2.88 -8.57
CA VAL A 10 1.68 1.72 -8.32
C VAL A 10 2.47 0.50 -7.85
N LEU A 11 3.56 0.16 -8.54
CA LEU A 11 4.41 -0.99 -8.19
C LEU A 11 5.07 -0.82 -6.82
N ALA A 12 5.53 0.39 -6.50
CA ALA A 12 6.11 0.71 -5.21
C ALA A 12 5.07 0.62 -4.09
N VAL A 13 3.88 1.19 -4.29
CA VAL A 13 2.76 1.07 -3.35
C VAL A 13 2.44 -0.40 -3.12
N TRP A 14 2.20 -1.17 -4.18
CA TRP A 14 1.93 -2.60 -4.09
C TRP A 14 3.01 -3.35 -3.31
N ARG A 15 4.29 -3.18 -3.66
CA ARG A 15 5.40 -3.92 -3.05
C ARG A 15 5.54 -3.61 -1.57
N VAL A 16 5.46 -2.33 -1.19
CA VAL A 16 5.51 -1.92 0.22
C VAL A 16 4.31 -2.47 0.98
N THR A 17 3.12 -2.44 0.37
CA THR A 17 1.90 -2.94 1.00
C THR A 17 1.98 -4.45 1.26
N HIS A 18 2.39 -5.21 0.24
CA HIS A 18 2.57 -6.66 0.31
C HIS A 18 3.65 -7.05 1.33
N LEU A 19 4.77 -6.31 1.38
CA LEU A 19 5.85 -6.57 2.32
C LEU A 19 5.42 -6.37 3.78
N ILE A 20 4.55 -5.39 4.05
CA ILE A 20 4.05 -5.14 5.41
C ILE A 20 2.97 -6.16 5.81
N GLN A 21 2.10 -6.53 4.87
CA GLN A 21 0.95 -7.39 5.16
C GLN A 21 1.27 -8.89 5.11
N ALA A 22 2.08 -9.35 4.14
CA ALA A 22 2.28 -10.78 3.86
C ALA A 22 3.70 -11.29 4.14
N GLU A 23 4.72 -10.44 4.17
CA GLU A 23 6.11 -10.84 4.44
C GLU A 23 6.49 -10.52 5.89
N ASP A 24 7.21 -11.43 6.58
CA ASP A 24 7.71 -11.19 7.95
C ASP A 24 8.91 -10.21 7.98
N GLY A 25 9.43 -9.88 6.80
CA GLY A 25 10.53 -8.93 6.58
C GLY A 25 11.91 -9.47 7.01
N PRO A 26 13.00 -8.85 6.55
CA PRO A 26 14.35 -9.21 7.01
C PRO A 26 14.50 -8.94 8.51
N PHE A 27 15.11 -9.88 9.25
CA PHE A 27 15.33 -9.84 10.70
C PHE A 27 14.06 -9.83 11.59
N ASP A 28 12.91 -10.30 11.09
CA ASP A 28 11.63 -10.33 11.81
C ASP A 28 11.17 -8.94 12.29
N ILE A 29 11.61 -7.87 11.64
CA ILE A 29 11.29 -6.49 12.06
C ILE A 29 9.79 -6.25 11.90
N ILE A 30 9.20 -6.73 10.79
CA ILE A 30 7.77 -6.58 10.52
C ILE A 30 6.96 -7.51 11.42
N TYR A 31 7.44 -8.73 11.64
CA TYR A 31 6.86 -9.64 12.63
C TYR A 31 6.83 -9.03 14.05
N LYS A 32 7.93 -8.39 14.48
CA LYS A 32 7.99 -7.68 15.77
C LYS A 32 7.07 -6.47 15.80
N LEU A 33 6.96 -5.71 14.71
CA LEU A 33 6.05 -4.57 14.61
C LEU A 33 4.59 -5.03 14.70
N ARG A 34 4.23 -6.12 14.01
CA ARG A 34 2.89 -6.75 14.06
C ARG A 34 2.58 -7.26 15.48
N LYS A 35 3.56 -7.89 16.13
CA LYS A 35 3.44 -8.38 17.51
C LYS A 35 3.35 -7.24 18.54
N LEU A 36 4.06 -6.13 18.32
CA LEU A 36 3.98 -4.91 19.14
C LEU A 36 2.66 -4.16 18.94
N ALA A 37 2.11 -4.18 17.72
CA ALA A 37 0.81 -3.61 17.43
C ALA A 37 -0.34 -4.41 18.07
N GLY A 38 -0.18 -5.73 18.25
CA GLY A 38 -1.15 -6.56 18.99
C GLY A 38 -2.58 -6.46 18.44
N GLU A 39 -3.59 -6.59 19.30
CA GLU A 39 -5.01 -6.33 18.92
C GLU A 39 -5.37 -4.84 18.84
N SER A 40 -4.39 -3.95 18.72
CA SER A 40 -4.66 -2.52 18.52
C SER A 40 -5.24 -2.28 17.13
N PHE A 41 -5.93 -1.14 16.95
CA PHE A 41 -6.44 -0.68 15.67
C PHE A 41 -5.37 -0.71 14.56
N PHE A 42 -4.12 -0.36 14.89
CA PHE A 42 -2.99 -0.43 13.96
C PHE A 42 -2.59 -1.86 13.57
N GLY A 43 -2.73 -2.84 14.46
CA GLY A 43 -2.49 -4.25 14.14
C GLY A 43 -3.50 -4.76 13.12
N SER A 44 -4.79 -4.49 13.36
CA SER A 44 -5.86 -4.84 12.42
C SER A 44 -5.73 -4.14 11.06
N LEU A 45 -5.26 -2.88 11.03
CA LEU A 45 -4.95 -2.18 9.77
C LEU A 45 -3.76 -2.79 9.03
N MET A 46 -2.77 -3.30 9.76
CA MET A 46 -1.58 -3.93 9.18
C MET A 46 -1.89 -5.31 8.57
N ASP A 47 -2.92 -5.98 9.06
CA ASP A 47 -3.35 -7.30 8.56
C ASP A 47 -4.19 -7.20 7.28
N CYS A 48 -4.72 -6.01 6.94
CA CYS A 48 -5.58 -5.81 5.77
C CYS A 48 -4.85 -5.05 4.64
N PHE A 49 -4.53 -5.76 3.56
CA PHE A 49 -3.87 -5.18 2.37
C PHE A 49 -4.63 -3.96 1.81
N PHE A 50 -5.96 -4.02 1.77
CA PHE A 50 -6.80 -2.94 1.24
C PHE A 50 -6.63 -1.66 2.06
N CYS A 51 -6.72 -1.76 3.39
CA CYS A 51 -6.53 -0.62 4.28
C CYS A 51 -5.12 -0.07 4.19
N LEU A 52 -4.13 -0.96 4.21
CA LEU A 52 -2.71 -0.61 4.18
C LEU A 52 -2.33 0.07 2.86
N SER A 53 -2.90 -0.36 1.73
CA SER A 53 -2.65 0.22 0.41
C SER A 53 -3.03 1.69 0.33
N ILE A 54 -4.12 2.11 1.02
CA ILE A 54 -4.55 3.51 1.07
C ILE A 54 -3.52 4.34 1.84
N TRP A 55 -3.05 3.85 2.99
CA TRP A 55 -2.06 4.54 3.81
C TRP A 55 -0.72 4.69 3.10
N VAL A 56 -0.30 3.68 2.34
CA VAL A 56 0.94 3.73 1.54
C VAL A 56 0.76 4.62 0.31
N ALA A 57 -0.42 4.63 -0.31
CA ALA A 57 -0.73 5.50 -1.45
C ALA A 57 -0.91 6.98 -1.07
N LEU A 58 -1.26 7.28 0.19
CA LEU A 58 -1.48 8.64 0.69
C LEU A 58 -0.25 9.56 0.49
N PRO A 59 0.95 9.24 1.00
CA PRO A 59 2.13 10.09 0.81
C PRO A 59 2.49 10.25 -0.67
N VAL A 60 2.29 9.20 -1.48
CA VAL A 60 2.58 9.23 -2.92
C VAL A 60 1.61 10.17 -3.66
N GLY A 61 0.31 10.08 -3.36
CA GLY A 61 -0.71 10.98 -3.95
C GLY A 61 -0.52 12.44 -3.54
N ILE A 62 -0.13 12.70 -2.28
CA ILE A 62 0.19 14.04 -1.80
C ILE A 62 1.41 14.63 -2.51
N TYR A 63 2.43 13.80 -2.79
CA TYR A 63 3.66 14.22 -3.44
C TYR A 63 3.46 14.60 -4.92
N PHE A 64 2.62 13.85 -5.64
CA PHE A 64 2.40 14.06 -7.07
C PHE A 64 1.24 15.00 -7.42
N GLY A 65 0.26 15.18 -6.53
CA GLY A 65 -0.89 16.05 -6.79
C GLY A 65 -0.58 17.52 -6.50
N ASN A 66 -1.01 18.42 -7.38
CA ASN A 66 -0.88 19.86 -7.18
C ASN A 66 -2.04 20.40 -6.33
N ASP A 67 -3.27 19.99 -6.67
CA ASP A 67 -4.49 20.40 -5.98
C ASP A 67 -4.94 19.38 -4.93
N TRP A 68 -5.71 19.82 -3.94
CA TRP A 68 -6.33 18.94 -2.94
C TRP A 68 -7.11 17.78 -3.59
N MET A 69 -7.94 18.09 -4.60
CA MET A 69 -8.70 17.07 -5.31
C MET A 69 -7.81 16.11 -6.08
N GLU A 70 -6.77 16.62 -6.74
CA GLU A 70 -5.80 15.78 -7.47
C GLU A 70 -5.08 14.82 -6.52
N LYS A 71 -4.68 15.28 -5.33
CA LYS A 71 -4.04 14.45 -4.31
C LYS A 71 -4.95 13.30 -3.87
N VAL A 72 -6.21 13.60 -3.54
CA VAL A 72 -7.19 12.58 -3.12
C VAL A 72 -7.44 11.57 -4.24
N LEU A 73 -7.64 12.05 -5.47
CA LEU A 73 -7.87 11.19 -6.62
C LEU A 73 -6.66 10.32 -6.94
N LEU A 74 -5.43 10.86 -6.86
CA LEU A 74 -4.20 10.10 -7.07
C LEU A 74 -4.00 9.04 -5.99
N THR A 75 -4.21 9.37 -4.72
CA THR A 75 -4.14 8.39 -3.61
C THR A 75 -5.11 7.23 -3.85
N LEU A 76 -6.37 7.52 -4.17
CA LEU A 76 -7.38 6.48 -4.45
C LEU A 76 -7.01 5.65 -5.69
N SER A 77 -6.50 6.30 -6.74
CA SER A 77 -6.10 5.63 -7.98
C SER A 77 -4.92 4.67 -7.76
N PHE A 78 -3.90 5.08 -7.01
CA PHE A 78 -2.75 4.25 -6.69
C PHE A 78 -3.13 3.06 -5.81
N SER A 79 -3.98 3.27 -4.80
CA SER A 79 -4.49 2.18 -3.95
C SER A 79 -5.30 1.18 -4.77
N ALA A 80 -6.26 1.64 -5.59
CA ALA A 80 -7.08 0.77 -6.43
C ALA A 80 -6.22 -0.04 -7.42
N ALA A 81 -5.22 0.59 -8.05
CA ALA A 81 -4.32 -0.08 -8.96
C ALA A 81 -3.45 -1.14 -8.25
N ALA A 82 -2.94 -0.84 -7.05
CA ALA A 82 -2.20 -1.81 -6.24
C ALA A 82 -3.09 -3.00 -5.83
N ILE A 83 -4.33 -2.76 -5.41
CA ILE A 83 -5.30 -3.81 -5.07
C ILE A 83 -5.62 -4.71 -6.29
N PHE A 84 -5.83 -4.12 -7.46
CA PHE A 84 -6.07 -4.90 -8.67
C PHE A 84 -4.85 -5.75 -9.03
N LEU A 85 -3.65 -5.19 -8.94
CA LEU A 85 -2.42 -5.91 -9.20
C LEU A 85 -2.26 -7.09 -8.24
N GLU A 86 -2.51 -6.88 -6.94
CA GLU A 86 -2.47 -7.92 -5.91
C GLU A 86 -3.45 -9.04 -6.23
N GLN A 87 -4.70 -8.70 -6.57
CA GLN A 87 -5.69 -9.71 -6.93
C GLN A 87 -5.29 -10.50 -8.17
N ILE A 88 -4.67 -9.87 -9.18
CA ILE A 88 -4.22 -10.58 -10.38
C ILE A 88 -3.06 -11.53 -10.05
N ILE A 89 -2.14 -11.13 -9.19
CA ILE A 89 -0.95 -11.93 -8.83
C ILE A 89 -1.31 -13.06 -7.87
N MET A 90 -2.13 -12.80 -6.85
CA MET A 90 -2.44 -13.74 -5.77
C MET A 90 -3.67 -14.62 -6.04
N LYS A 91 -4.55 -14.24 -6.97
CA LYS A 91 -5.69 -15.11 -7.34
C LYS A 91 -5.18 -16.29 -8.16
N LYS A 92 -4.79 -17.33 -7.42
CA LYS A 92 -4.48 -18.66 -7.95
C LYS A 92 -5.80 -19.29 -8.41
N ASN A 93 -5.87 -19.67 -9.69
CA ASN A 93 -6.94 -20.54 -10.22
C ASN A 93 -7.07 -21.82 -9.41
#